data_AF-A0A3Q0E2P2-F1
#
_entry.id   AF-A0A3Q0E2P2-F1
#
_cell.length_a   1.000
_cell.length_b   1.000
_cell.length_c   1.000
_cell.angle_alpha   90.00
_cell.angle_beta   90.00
_cell.angle_gamma   90.00
#
_symmetry.space_group_name_H-M   'P 1'
#
loop_
_entity.id
_entity.type
_entity.pdbx_description
1 polymer ?
#
loop_
_entity_poly.entity_id
_entity_poly.type
_entity_poly.pdbx_seq_one_letter_code
_entity_poly.pdbx_strand_id
1 'polypeptide(L)'
;MCSPACTQFRMARTMESLAKKIFKGILVAELVGVFGAYFLFTKMNTSQDFRQTMNKKFPFILKVYYKSIEQAGMHGIREQDQQKWLNSKN
;
A
#
# COMPACT_ATOMS: atom_id res chain seq x y z
N MET A 1 -46.99 -24.50 -13.61
CA MET A 1 -45.75 -24.19 -14.35
C MET A 1 -45.39 -22.73 -14.07
N CYS A 2 -44.25 -22.45 -13.44
CA CYS A 2 -43.82 -21.06 -13.20
C CYS A 2 -43.32 -20.41 -14.49
N SER A 3 -43.83 -19.22 -14.79
CA SER A 3 -43.52 -18.47 -16.02
C SER A 3 -42.02 -18.08 -16.10
N PRO A 4 -41.36 -18.18 -17.27
CA PRO A 4 -39.92 -17.95 -17.44
C PRO A 4 -39.44 -16.55 -16.97
N ALA A 5 -40.33 -15.54 -17.00
CA ALA A 5 -40.06 -14.20 -16.49
C ALA A 5 -39.82 -14.15 -14.96
N CYS A 6 -40.45 -15.05 -14.18
CA CYS A 6 -40.25 -15.13 -12.73
C CYS A 6 -38.84 -15.66 -12.38
N THR A 7 -38.32 -16.57 -13.19
CA THR A 7 -36.97 -17.13 -13.05
C THR A 7 -35.90 -16.08 -13.38
N GLN A 8 -36.11 -15.27 -14.41
CA GLN A 8 -35.19 -14.22 -14.84
C GLN A 8 -35.07 -13.08 -13.80
N PHE A 9 -36.19 -12.65 -13.22
CA PHE A 9 -36.20 -11.60 -12.20
C PHE A 9 -35.56 -12.05 -10.87
N ARG A 10 -35.64 -13.35 -10.56
CA ARG A 10 -35.00 -13.96 -9.38
C ARG A 10 -33.48 -14.06 -9.55
N MET A 11 -33.03 -14.43 -10.75
CA MET A 11 -31.60 -14.49 -11.09
C MET A 11 -30.95 -13.09 -11.05
N ALA A 12 -31.59 -12.08 -11.63
CA ALA A 12 -31.08 -10.70 -11.61
C ALA A 12 -30.85 -10.15 -10.19
N ARG A 13 -31.82 -10.34 -9.28
CA ARG A 13 -31.69 -9.93 -7.86
C ARG A 13 -30.59 -10.69 -7.11
N THR A 14 -30.34 -11.95 -7.46
CA THR A 14 -29.29 -12.78 -6.85
C THR A 14 -27.90 -12.31 -7.30
N MET A 15 -27.77 -12.00 -8.60
CA MET A 15 -26.53 -11.50 -9.20
C MET A 15 -26.18 -10.10 -8.69
N GLU A 16 -27.16 -9.23 -8.46
CA GLU A 16 -26.95 -7.90 -7.87
C GLU A 16 -26.37 -7.99 -6.45
N SER A 17 -26.89 -8.91 -5.63
CA SER A 17 -26.37 -9.16 -4.28
C SER A 17 -24.94 -9.74 -4.31
N LEU A 18 -24.64 -10.64 -5.26
CA LEU A 18 -23.30 -11.19 -5.43
C LEU A 18 -22.29 -10.12 -5.86
N ALA A 19 -22.64 -9.30 -6.86
CA ALA A 19 -21.81 -8.21 -7.34
C ALA A 19 -21.52 -7.18 -6.23
N LYS A 20 -22.53 -6.81 -5.44
CA LYS A 20 -22.36 -5.92 -4.28
C LYS A 20 -21.39 -6.50 -3.23
N LYS A 21 -21.43 -7.81 -2.98
CA LYS A 21 -20.49 -8.48 -2.06
C LYS A 21 -19.06 -8.46 -2.59
N ILE A 22 -18.88 -8.75 -3.88
CA ILE A 22 -17.55 -8.74 -4.53
C ILE A 22 -16.99 -7.31 -4.55
N PHE A 23 -17.80 -6.33 -4.96
CA PHE A 23 -17.39 -4.93 -4.98
C PHE A 23 -16.99 -4.43 -3.59
N LYS A 24 -17.74 -4.78 -2.55
CA LYS A 24 -17.38 -4.44 -1.17
C LYS A 24 -16.06 -5.10 -0.73
N GLY A 25 -15.81 -6.34 -1.15
CA GLY A 25 -14.54 -7.02 -0.91
C GLY A 25 -13.36 -6.33 -1.60
N ILE A 26 -13.54 -5.93 -2.86
CA ILE A 26 -12.53 -5.19 -3.63
C ILE A 26 -12.25 -3.84 -2.99
N LEU A 27 -13.29 -3.10 -2.59
CA LEU A 27 -13.14 -1.80 -1.94
C LEU A 27 -12.39 -1.90 -0.61
N VAL A 28 -12.66 -2.94 0.19
CA VAL A 28 -11.92 -3.20 1.42
C VAL A 28 -10.47 -3.59 1.12
N ALA A 29 -10.23 -4.44 0.12
CA ALA A 29 -8.88 -4.84 -0.27
C ALA A 29 -8.05 -3.65 -0.77
N GLU A 30 -8.64 -2.77 -1.58
CA GLU A 30 -8.01 -1.54 -2.06
C GLU A 30 -7.68 -0.60 -0.90
N LEU A 31 -8.62 -0.36 0.02
CA LEU A 31 -8.38 0.44 1.22
C LEU A 31 -7.26 -0.14 2.07
N VAL A 32 -7.24 -1.46 2.29
CA VAL A 32 -6.17 -2.13 3.05
C VAL A 32 -4.82 -2.01 2.34
N GLY A 33 -4.79 -2.15 1.01
CA GLY A 33 -3.57 -2.00 0.21
C GLY A 33 -3.00 -0.57 0.28
N VAL A 34 -3.85 0.44 0.04
CA VAL A 34 -3.47 1.86 0.13
C VAL A 34 -3.05 2.21 1.55
N PHE A 35 -3.80 1.76 2.56
CA PHE A 35 -3.48 2.02 3.96
C PHE A 35 -2.16 1.36 4.39
N GLY A 36 -1.90 0.13 3.93
CA GLY A 36 -0.63 -0.56 4.15
C GLY A 36 0.55 0.18 3.53
N ALA A 37 0.42 0.61 2.27
CA ALA A 37 1.44 1.40 1.59
C ALA A 37 1.66 2.76 2.27
N TYR A 38 0.59 3.46 2.64
CA TYR A 38 0.66 4.74 3.35
C TYR A 38 1.30 4.61 4.73
N PHE A 39 0.92 3.57 5.49
CA PHE A 39 1.52 3.29 6.79
C PHE A 39 3.00 2.96 6.66
N LEU A 40 3.39 2.14 5.67
CA LEU A 40 4.79 1.83 5.38
C LEU A 40 5.58 3.10 5.04
N PHE A 41 5.02 3.96 4.18
CA PHE A 41 5.65 5.22 3.79
C PHE A 41 5.78 6.18 4.97
N THR A 42 4.74 6.30 5.79
CA THR A 42 4.73 7.13 7.01
C THR A 42 5.78 6.63 8.01
N LYS A 43 5.85 5.30 8.24
CA LYS A 43 6.86 4.68 9.10
C LYS A 43 8.27 4.91 8.58
N MET A 44 8.49 4.78 7.26
CA MET A 44 9.77 5.11 6.64
C MET A 44 10.10 6.59 6.78
N ASN A 45 9.13 7.50 6.72
CA ASN A 45 9.40 8.93 6.84
C ASN A 45 9.71 9.34 8.30
N THR A 46 8.95 8.84 9.27
CA THR A 46 9.07 9.20 10.69
C THR A 46 10.24 8.51 11.39
N SER A 47 10.52 7.24 11.08
CA SER A 47 11.50 6.45 11.84
C SER A 47 12.70 6.06 10.99
N GLN A 48 13.86 6.58 11.38
CA GLN A 48 15.13 6.33 10.70
C GLN A 48 15.67 4.92 10.94
N ASP A 49 15.40 4.33 12.11
CA ASP A 49 15.78 2.94 12.43
C ASP A 49 15.02 1.93 11.55
N PHE A 50 13.79 2.28 11.16
CA PHE A 50 13.01 1.50 10.22
C PHE A 50 13.61 1.60 8.81
N ARG A 51 14.05 2.79 8.38
CA ARG A 51 14.81 2.96 7.12
C ARG A 51 16.11 2.15 7.13
N GLN A 52 16.81 2.08 8.26
CA GLN A 52 18.02 1.27 8.41
C GLN A 52 17.74 -0.23 8.31
N THR A 53 16.70 -0.71 8.99
CA THR A 53 16.30 -2.12 8.95
C THR A 53 15.81 -2.52 7.55
N MET A 54 15.03 -1.65 6.90
CA MET A 54 14.60 -1.81 5.51
C MET A 54 15.78 -1.75 4.54
N ASN A 55 16.80 -0.91 4.79
CA ASN A 55 18.03 -0.91 4.00
C ASN A 55 18.74 -2.27 4.05
N LYS A 56 18.78 -2.88 5.24
CA LYS A 56 19.40 -4.19 5.45
C LYS A 56 18.61 -5.34 4.82
N LYS A 57 17.28 -5.32 4.94
CA LYS A 57 16.41 -6.40 4.42
C LYS A 57 16.07 -6.25 2.93
N PHE A 58 15.77 -5.03 2.49
CA PHE A 58 15.23 -4.71 1.16
C PHE A 58 15.81 -3.39 0.61
N PRO A 59 17.10 -3.38 0.21
CA PRO A 59 17.76 -2.18 -0.29
C PRO A 59 17.09 -1.60 -1.55
N PHE A 60 16.41 -2.43 -2.34
CA PHE A 60 15.68 -2.00 -3.53
C PHE A 60 14.50 -1.08 -3.21
N ILE A 61 13.70 -1.41 -2.18
CA ILE A 61 12.53 -0.62 -1.77
C ILE A 61 13.00 0.77 -1.31
N LEU A 62 14.09 0.81 -0.54
CA LEU A 62 14.66 2.06 -0.05
C LEU A 62 15.22 2.92 -1.20
N LYS A 63 15.83 2.31 -2.22
CA LYS A 63 16.29 3.01 -3.41
C LYS A 63 15.14 3.68 -4.17
N VAL A 64 14.03 2.98 -4.34
CA VAL A 64 12.81 3.53 -4.96
C VAL A 64 12.26 4.68 -4.12
N TYR A 65 12.18 4.52 -2.79
CA TYR A 65 11.77 5.56 -1.87
C TYR A 65 12.60 6.84 -2.03
N TYR A 66 13.94 6.74 -2.05
CA TYR A 66 14.79 7.91 -2.26
C TYR A 66 14.58 8.56 -3.62
N LYS A 67 14.40 7.76 -4.69
CA LYS A 67 14.14 8.30 -6.02
C LYS A 67 12.81 9.06 -6.07
N SER A 68 11.77 8.55 -5.41
CA SER A 68 10.48 9.23 -5.33
C SER A 68 10.54 10.52 -4.51
N ILE A 69 11.28 10.52 -3.40
CA ILE A 69 11.51 11.71 -2.54
C ILE A 69 12.32 12.78 -3.31
N GLU A 70 13.32 12.34 -4.08
CA GLU A 70 14.14 13.20 -4.95
C GLU A 70 13.29 13.82 -6.07
N GLN A 71 12.39 13.04 -6.68
CA GLN A 71 11.41 13.56 -7.65
C GLN A 71 10.42 14.56 -7.01
N ALA A 72 10.16 14.45 -5.71
CA ALA A 72 9.36 15.41 -4.96
C ALA A 72 10.15 16.67 -4.54
N GLY A 73 11.42 16.80 -4.92
CA GLY A 73 12.26 17.97 -4.68
C GLY A 73 12.95 18.02 -3.31
N MET A 74 12.84 16.95 -2.51
CA MET A 74 13.51 16.87 -1.20
C MET A 74 14.85 16.13 -1.33
N HIS A 75 15.92 16.89 -1.53
CA HIS A 75 17.29 16.36 -1.61
C HIS A 75 17.93 16.29 -0.21
N GLY A 76 18.86 15.34 0.01
CA GLY A 76 19.68 15.27 1.24
C GLY A 76 19.26 14.25 2.30
N ILE A 77 18.06 13.66 2.23
CA ILE A 77 17.60 12.63 3.20
C ILE A 77 18.52 11.41 3.18
N ARG A 78 19.04 11.02 2.00
CA ARG A 78 19.98 9.89 1.87
C ARG A 78 21.28 10.14 2.63
N GLU A 79 21.84 11.34 2.49
CA GLU A 79 23.13 11.68 3.10
C GLU A 79 23.00 11.79 4.62
N GLN A 80 21.93 12.40 5.12
CA GLN A 80 21.61 12.42 6.55
C GLN A 80 21.45 11.01 7.13
N ASP A 81 20.76 10.13 6.43
CA ASP A 81 20.59 8.74 6.87
C ASP A 81 21.94 8.01 6.92
N GLN A 82 22.81 8.17 5.90
CA GLN A 82 24.15 7.58 5.87
C GLN A 82 25.04 8.11 7.00
N GLN A 83 25.09 9.43 7.21
CA GLN A 83 25.91 10.05 8.25
C GLN A 83 25.52 9.54 9.64
N LYS A 84 24.23 9.44 9.95
CA LYS A 84 23.77 8.91 11.25
C LYS A 84 24.06 7.42 11.41
N TRP A 85 23.92 6.62 10.35
CA TRP A 85 24.26 5.19 10.44
C TRP A 85 25.76 4.96 10.65
N LEU A 86 26.61 5.77 10.02
CA LEU A 86 28.05 5.75 10.22
C LEU A 86 28.42 6.17 11.66
N ASN A 87 27.80 7.24 12.17
CA ASN A 87 28.02 7.69 13.56
C ASN A 87 27.49 6.70 14.61
N SER A 88 26.40 5.98 14.35
CA SER A 88 25.85 4.99 15.30
C SER A 88 26.71 3.73 15.47
N LYS A 89 27.73 3.56 14.62
CA LYS A 89 28.60 2.38 14.59
C LYS A 89 29.97 2.63 15.26
N ASN A 90 30.23 3.87 15.66
CA ASN A 90 31.47 4.33 16.29
C ASN A 90 31.20 4.66 17.76
#